data_AF-A0A7W4HWZ7-F1
#
_entry.id   AF-A0A7W4HWZ7-F1
#
_cell.length_a   1.000
_cell.length_b   1.000
_cell.length_c   1.000
_cell.angle_alpha   90.00
_cell.angle_beta   90.00
_cell.angle_gamma   90.00
#
_symmetry.space_group_name_H-M   'P 1'
#
loop_
_entity.id
_entity.type
_entity.pdbx_description
1 polymer ?
#
loop_
_entity_poly.entity_id
_entity_poly.type
_entity_poly.pdbx_seq_one_letter_code
_entity_poly.pdbx_strand_id
1 'polypeptide(L)'
;MKIGILGGGQLGRMLIQEALKYDDEFYTLDPSSDCPCAGISYFTKGDFNDYQTVIDFGKDKDVLTIEIEHVNVQALEDLQKQGIKIIPSPSAVKIIQQKILQKEFYQKNEIPSPDFQVIRNKSEVNFPLPFVQKLNTGGYDGKGVQVIR
;
A
#
# COMPACT_ATOMS: atom_id res chain seq x y z
N MET A 1 -20.59 -7.05 -8.70
CA MET A 1 -20.00 -7.06 -7.33
C MET A 1 -19.67 -5.63 -6.92
N LYS A 2 -19.54 -5.35 -5.63
CA LYS A 2 -19.03 -4.09 -5.09
C LYS A 2 -17.53 -4.18 -4.86
N ILE A 3 -16.75 -3.49 -5.69
CA ILE A 3 -15.28 -3.45 -5.62
C ILE A 3 -14.88 -2.11 -4.99
N GLY A 4 -14.26 -2.16 -3.80
CA GLY A 4 -13.68 -0.99 -3.16
C GLY A 4 -12.19 -0.85 -3.45
N ILE A 5 -11.74 0.37 -3.71
CA ILE A 5 -10.34 0.70 -3.98
C ILE A 5 -9.89 1.75 -2.96
N LEU A 6 -8.84 1.45 -2.20
CA LEU A 6 -8.19 2.44 -1.34
C LEU A 6 -7.19 3.25 -2.16
N GLY A 7 -7.45 4.55 -2.29
CA GLY A 7 -6.76 5.46 -3.21
C GLY A 7 -7.54 5.67 -4.51
N GLY A 8 -7.72 6.94 -4.86
CA GLY A 8 -8.45 7.41 -6.04
C GLY A 8 -7.53 7.95 -7.13
N GLY A 9 -6.23 7.61 -7.08
CA GLY A 9 -5.20 8.07 -8.01
C GLY A 9 -5.34 7.53 -9.44
N GLN A 10 -4.37 7.87 -10.30
CA GLN A 10 -4.41 7.52 -11.71
C GLN A 10 -4.39 6.00 -11.95
N LEU A 11 -3.74 5.20 -11.10
CA LEU A 11 -3.70 3.75 -11.29
C LEU A 11 -5.08 3.15 -11.01
N GLY A 12 -5.79 3.66 -10.00
CA GLY A 12 -7.19 3.31 -9.71
C GLY A 12 -8.10 3.68 -10.87
N ARG A 13 -7.89 4.86 -11.46
CA ARG A 13 -8.66 5.31 -12.63
C ARG A 13 -8.48 4.37 -13.82
N MET A 14 -7.23 4.01 -14.13
CA MET A 14 -6.91 3.07 -15.21
C MET A 14 -7.50 1.68 -14.94
N LEU A 15 -7.44 1.21 -13.70
CA LEU A 15 -8.06 -0.06 -13.29
C LEU A 15 -9.57 -0.06 -13.55
N ILE A 16 -10.28 0.98 -13.11
CA ILE A 16 -11.73 1.10 -13.33
C ILE A 16 -12.04 1.14 -14.82
N GLN A 17 -11.34 1.98 -15.59
CA GLN A 17 -11.57 2.11 -17.04
C GLN A 17 -11.48 0.77 -17.78
N GLU A 18 -10.51 -0.07 -17.44
CA GLU A 18 -10.38 -1.41 -18.00
C GLU A 18 -11.46 -2.39 -17.53
N ALA A 19 -12.00 -2.16 -16.34
CA ALA A 19 -12.98 -3.02 -15.70
C ALA A 19 -14.44 -2.63 -15.98
N LEU A 20 -14.70 -1.45 -16.57
CA LEU A 20 -16.05 -0.99 -16.96
C LEU A 20 -16.78 -1.91 -17.97
N LYS A 21 -16.06 -2.83 -18.59
CA LYS A 21 -16.64 -3.89 -19.46
C LYS A 21 -17.32 -5.02 -18.68
N TYR A 22 -17.18 -5.03 -17.35
CA TYR A 22 -17.83 -5.98 -16.45
C TYR A 22 -18.96 -5.29 -15.68
N ASP A 23 -20.00 -6.05 -15.31
CA ASP A 23 -21.17 -5.55 -14.57
C ASP A 23 -20.87 -5.42 -13.06
N ASP A 24 -19.80 -4.69 -12.72
CA ASP A 24 -19.34 -4.43 -11.36
C ASP A 24 -19.49 -2.95 -10.99
N GLU A 25 -19.69 -2.70 -9.69
CA GLU A 25 -19.74 -1.36 -9.12
C GLU A 25 -18.41 -1.01 -8.46
N PHE A 26 -17.83 0.13 -8.83
CA PHE A 26 -16.54 0.58 -8.30
C PHE A 26 -16.75 1.69 -7.27
N TYR A 27 -16.12 1.51 -6.11
CA TYR A 27 -16.14 2.45 -4.99
C TYR A 27 -14.70 2.86 -4.69
N THR A 28 -14.47 4.13 -4.38
CA THR A 28 -13.12 4.62 -4.08
C THR A 28 -13.09 5.45 -2.81
N LEU A 29 -12.10 5.20 -1.96
CA LEU A 29 -11.79 6.02 -0.78
C LEU A 29 -10.56 6.86 -1.07
N ASP A 30 -10.68 8.18 -1.03
CA ASP A 30 -9.54 9.10 -1.19
C ASP A 30 -9.74 10.39 -0.38
N PRO A 31 -8.67 10.99 0.19
CA PRO A 31 -8.77 12.26 0.91
C PRO A 31 -9.07 13.45 -0.02
N SER A 32 -8.72 13.38 -1.31
CA SER A 32 -8.93 14.42 -2.31
C SER A 32 -10.27 14.22 -3.04
N SER A 33 -11.12 15.25 -3.00
CA SER A 33 -12.40 15.26 -3.73
C SER A 33 -12.26 15.42 -5.24
N ASP A 34 -11.09 15.86 -5.68
CA ASP A 34 -10.69 16.03 -7.07
C ASP A 34 -9.79 14.87 -7.56
N CYS A 35 -9.73 13.77 -6.82
CA CYS A 35 -8.93 12.61 -7.20
C CYS A 35 -9.38 12.04 -8.57
N PRO A 36 -8.46 11.46 -9.35
CA PRO A 36 -8.75 10.92 -10.68
C PRO A 36 -9.96 9.98 -10.78
N CYS A 37 -10.27 9.22 -9.73
CA CYS A 37 -11.41 8.30 -9.70
C CYS A 37 -12.76 8.97 -9.41
N ALA A 38 -12.79 10.18 -8.81
CA ALA A 38 -14.01 10.76 -8.23
C ALA A 38 -15.20 10.86 -9.21
N GLY A 39 -14.93 11.01 -10.50
CA GLY A 39 -15.96 11.12 -11.54
C GLY A 39 -16.36 9.81 -12.23
N ILE A 40 -15.73 8.68 -11.87
CA ILE A 40 -15.96 7.37 -12.53
C ILE A 40 -16.25 6.23 -11.54
N SER A 41 -16.41 6.56 -10.26
CA SER A 41 -16.71 5.61 -9.17
C SER A 41 -17.72 6.21 -8.19
N TYR A 42 -18.28 5.38 -7.33
CA TYR A 42 -18.93 5.81 -6.10
C TYR A 42 -17.87 6.29 -5.11
N PHE A 43 -17.65 7.61 -5.08
CA PHE A 43 -16.60 8.24 -4.30
C PHE A 43 -16.98 8.45 -2.83
N THR A 44 -16.06 8.09 -1.93
CA THR A 44 -16.08 8.41 -0.51
C THR A 44 -14.86 9.24 -0.17
N LYS A 45 -15.07 10.44 0.40
CA LYS A 45 -13.98 11.26 0.91
C LYS A 45 -13.53 10.77 2.29
N GLY A 46 -12.26 10.43 2.43
CA GLY A 46 -11.68 10.02 3.72
C GLY A 46 -10.23 9.58 3.63
N ASP A 47 -9.57 9.46 4.77
CA ASP A 47 -8.17 9.03 4.84
C ASP A 47 -8.07 7.51 4.87
N PHE A 48 -7.43 6.93 3.85
CA PHE A 48 -7.16 5.49 3.77
C PHE A 48 -6.05 5.01 4.73
N ASN A 49 -5.44 5.91 5.51
CA ASN A 49 -4.59 5.57 6.65
C ASN A 49 -5.35 5.54 7.98
N ASP A 50 -6.55 6.14 8.04
CA ASP A 50 -7.38 6.11 9.24
C ASP A 50 -8.09 4.75 9.35
N TYR A 51 -7.91 4.10 10.49
CA TYR A 51 -8.44 2.75 10.72
C TYR A 51 -9.96 2.70 10.57
N GLN A 52 -10.67 3.63 11.23
CA GLN A 52 -12.13 3.60 11.27
C GLN A 52 -12.73 3.92 9.91
N THR A 53 -12.13 4.87 9.19
CA THR A 53 -12.51 5.24 7.83
C THR A 53 -12.41 4.03 6.88
N VAL A 54 -11.31 3.27 6.94
CA VAL A 54 -11.15 2.06 6.11
C VAL A 54 -12.17 0.98 6.48
N ILE A 55 -12.42 0.75 7.77
CA ILE A 55 -13.43 -0.21 8.24
C ILE A 55 -14.82 0.15 7.73
N ASP A 56 -15.23 1.41 7.89
CA ASP A 56 -16.56 1.87 7.49
C ASP A 56 -16.75 1.85 5.97
N PHE A 57 -15.71 2.15 5.21
CA PHE A 57 -15.72 2.06 3.75
C PHE A 57 -15.81 0.61 3.26
N GLY A 58 -15.11 -0.31 3.93
CA GLY A 58 -14.87 -1.66 3.43
C GLY A 58 -15.89 -2.73 3.85
N LYS A 59 -16.60 -2.54 4.96
CA LYS A 59 -17.44 -3.58 5.60
C LYS A 59 -18.62 -4.10 4.76
N ASP A 60 -19.03 -3.37 3.73
CA ASP A 60 -20.16 -3.70 2.84
C ASP A 60 -19.71 -4.00 1.39
N LYS A 61 -18.40 -4.19 1.16
CA LYS A 61 -17.82 -4.48 -0.16
C LYS A 61 -17.59 -5.98 -0.34
N ASP A 62 -17.69 -6.47 -1.56
CA ASP A 62 -17.40 -7.87 -1.87
C ASP A 62 -15.88 -8.10 -1.93
N VAL A 63 -15.16 -7.13 -2.52
CA VAL A 63 -13.71 -7.16 -2.70
C VAL A 63 -13.11 -5.79 -2.42
N LEU A 64 -11.96 -5.77 -1.75
CA LEU A 64 -11.12 -4.57 -1.60
C LEU A 64 -9.78 -4.76 -2.30
N THR A 65 -9.33 -3.69 -2.95
CA THR A 65 -7.98 -3.56 -3.49
C THR A 65 -7.37 -2.22 -3.12
N ILE A 66 -6.10 -2.03 -3.44
CA ILE A 66 -5.33 -0.83 -3.10
C ILE A 66 -4.71 -0.25 -4.37
N GLU A 67 -4.74 1.07 -4.46
CA GLU A 67 -4.06 1.84 -5.52
C GLU A 67 -2.67 2.29 -5.08
N ILE A 68 -2.53 2.55 -3.78
CA ILE A 68 -1.31 2.99 -3.11
C ILE A 68 -0.94 2.00 -2.00
N GLU A 69 0.36 1.77 -1.79
CA GLU A 69 0.83 0.87 -0.75
C GLU A 69 0.67 1.45 0.66
N HIS A 70 0.60 2.78 0.81
CA HIS A 70 0.49 3.47 2.09
C HIS A 70 -0.97 3.54 2.57
N VAL A 71 -1.43 2.43 3.14
CA VAL A 71 -2.79 2.24 3.68
C VAL A 71 -2.76 1.59 5.06
N ASN A 72 -3.88 1.67 5.79
CA ASN A 72 -4.03 1.03 7.09
C ASN A 72 -4.13 -0.51 6.97
N VAL A 73 -3.00 -1.20 7.13
CA VAL A 73 -2.93 -2.67 7.04
C VAL A 73 -3.76 -3.36 8.13
N GLN A 74 -3.83 -2.78 9.34
CA GLN A 74 -4.60 -3.37 10.44
C GLN A 74 -6.09 -3.43 10.10
N ALA A 75 -6.63 -2.34 9.53
CA ALA A 75 -8.02 -2.31 9.07
C ALA A 75 -8.28 -3.35 7.96
N LEU A 76 -7.34 -3.51 7.02
CA LEU A 76 -7.44 -4.56 6.01
C LEU A 76 -7.42 -5.97 6.63
N GLU A 77 -6.51 -6.26 7.56
CA GLU A 77 -6.48 -7.55 8.26
C GLU A 77 -7.81 -7.84 8.99
N ASP A 78 -8.44 -6.84 9.61
CA ASP A 78 -9.69 -7.02 10.33
C ASP A 78 -10.91 -7.13 9.42
N LEU A 79 -10.93 -6.44 8.28
CA LEU A 79 -11.92 -6.65 7.22
C LEU A 79 -11.80 -8.05 6.60
N GLN A 80 -10.56 -8.53 6.42
CA GLN A 80 -10.32 -9.88 5.91
C GLN A 80 -10.87 -10.94 6.89
N LYS A 81 -10.70 -10.76 8.20
CA LYS A 81 -11.29 -11.64 9.22
C LYS A 81 -12.82 -11.61 9.22
N GLN A 82 -13.43 -10.49 8.79
CA GLN A 82 -14.88 -10.35 8.63
C GLN A 82 -15.41 -11.00 7.33
N GLY A 83 -14.54 -11.59 6.51
CA GLY A 83 -14.91 -12.28 5.28
C GLY A 83 -14.80 -11.43 4.02
N ILE A 84 -14.34 -10.18 4.12
CA ILE A 84 -14.12 -9.33 2.95
C ILE A 84 -12.89 -9.86 2.18
N LYS A 85 -13.02 -10.06 0.87
CA LYS A 85 -11.89 -10.49 0.05
C LYS A 85 -10.96 -9.30 -0.18
N ILE A 86 -9.67 -9.45 0.12
CA ILE A 86 -8.69 -8.37 -0.06
C ILE A 86 -7.58 -8.83 -0.98
N ILE A 87 -7.34 -8.07 -2.05
CA ILE A 87 -6.35 -8.38 -3.09
C ILE A 87 -5.52 -7.13 -3.39
N PRO A 88 -4.19 -7.17 -3.24
CA PRO A 88 -3.38 -8.25 -2.68
C PRO A 88 -3.68 -8.49 -1.18
N SER A 89 -3.19 -9.60 -0.62
CA SER A 89 -3.43 -9.91 0.80
C SER A 89 -2.84 -8.84 1.72
N PRO A 90 -3.46 -8.55 2.88
CA PRO A 90 -2.93 -7.59 3.84
C PRO A 90 -1.49 -7.92 4.29
N SER A 91 -1.18 -9.21 4.40
CA SER A 91 0.17 -9.70 4.71
C SER A 91 1.21 -9.31 3.65
N ALA A 92 0.85 -9.31 2.36
CA ALA A 92 1.73 -8.86 1.29
C ALA A 92 1.93 -7.35 1.37
N VAL A 93 0.85 -6.58 1.59
CA VAL A 93 0.91 -5.11 1.78
C VAL A 93 1.85 -4.75 2.94
N LYS A 94 1.73 -5.45 4.07
CA LYS A 94 2.59 -5.29 5.25
C LYS A 94 4.08 -5.44 4.94
N ILE A 95 4.42 -6.45 4.13
CA ILE A 95 5.81 -6.73 3.75
C ILE A 95 6.34 -5.62 2.85
N ILE A 96 5.59 -5.21 1.82
CA ILE A 96 6.08 -4.22 0.84
C ILE A 96 6.16 -2.80 1.41
N GLN A 97 5.36 -2.47 2.43
CA GLN A 97 5.43 -1.16 3.10
C GLN A 97 6.75 -0.95 3.88
N GLN A 98 7.44 -2.03 4.26
CA GLN A 98 8.65 -1.98 5.09
C GLN A 98 9.86 -2.59 4.39
N LYS A 99 10.87 -1.77 4.08
CA LYS A 99 12.08 -2.23 3.36
C LYS A 99 12.84 -3.32 4.09
N ILE A 100 12.85 -3.31 5.43
CA ILE A 100 13.49 -4.35 6.24
C ILE A 100 12.74 -5.69 6.06
N LEU A 101 11.41 -5.70 6.26
CA LEU A 101 10.62 -6.92 6.10
C LEU A 101 10.69 -7.46 4.66
N GLN A 102 10.69 -6.57 3.66
CA GLN A 102 10.87 -6.95 2.27
C GLN A 102 12.24 -7.62 2.02
N LYS A 103 13.30 -7.07 2.60
CA LYS A 103 14.66 -7.64 2.51
C LYS A 103 14.78 -8.99 3.20
N GLU A 104 14.22 -9.12 4.40
CA GLU A 104 14.15 -10.39 5.13
C GLU A 104 13.34 -11.44 4.35
N PHE A 105 12.23 -11.02 3.72
CA PHE A 105 11.44 -11.89 2.84
C PHE A 105 12.27 -12.39 1.66
N TYR A 106 13.04 -11.52 1.00
CA TYR A 106 13.92 -11.94 -0.09
C TYR A 106 15.00 -12.91 0.37
N GLN A 107 15.67 -12.64 1.49
CA GLN A 107 16.68 -13.53 2.04
C GLN A 107 16.10 -14.91 2.38
N LYS A 108 14.95 -14.95 3.04
CA LYS A 108 14.26 -16.20 3.42
C LYS A 108 13.88 -17.06 2.20
N ASN A 109 13.55 -16.43 1.08
CA ASN A 109 13.12 -17.12 -0.15
C ASN A 109 14.23 -17.21 -1.20
N GLU A 110 15.49 -16.96 -0.83
CA GLU A 110 16.65 -17.04 -1.72
C GLU A 110 16.51 -16.16 -2.98
N ILE A 111 15.78 -15.04 -2.87
CA ILE A 111 15.64 -14.05 -3.94
C ILE A 111 16.84 -13.09 -3.87
N PRO A 112 17.64 -12.96 -4.95
CA PRO A 112 18.79 -12.07 -4.95
C PRO A 112 18.40 -10.62 -4.66
N SER A 113 19.09 -9.98 -3.73
CA SER A 113 18.97 -8.55 -3.47
C SER A 113 20.28 -8.00 -2.88
N PRO A 114 20.55 -6.68 -2.97
CA PRO A 114 21.77 -6.12 -2.37
C PRO A 114 21.89 -6.41 -0.88
N ASP A 115 23.11 -6.62 -0.38
CA ASP A 115 23.37 -6.72 1.06
C ASP A 115 22.82 -5.49 1.79
N PHE A 116 22.34 -5.71 3.02
CA PHE A 116 21.75 -4.65 3.82
C PHE A 116 22.10 -4.82 5.29
N GLN A 117 22.12 -3.70 6.00
CA GLN A 117 22.24 -3.65 7.44
C GLN A 117 21.05 -2.86 8.00
N VAL A 118 20.38 -3.42 8.99
CA VAL A 118 19.38 -2.69 9.77
C VAL A 118 20.10 -1.77 10.75
N ILE A 119 19.79 -0.47 10.68
CA ILE A 119 20.35 0.55 11.57
C ILE A 119 19.21 1.29 12.27
N ARG A 120 19.28 1.38 13.60
CA ARG A 120 18.37 2.19 14.43
C ARG A 120 19.06 3.46 14.92
N ASN A 121 20.37 3.41 15.08
CA ASN A 121 21.19 4.52 15.55
C ASN A 121 22.44 4.69 14.69
N LYS A 122 22.97 5.91 14.61
CA LYS A 122 24.18 6.23 13.84
C LYS A 122 25.40 5.40 14.26
N SER A 123 25.51 5.08 15.55
CA SER A 123 26.61 4.28 16.11
C SER A 123 26.65 2.83 15.60
N GLU A 124 25.56 2.34 15.00
CA GLU A 124 25.46 0.97 14.49
C GLU A 124 26.03 0.83 13.08
N VAL A 125 26.29 1.93 12.37
CA VAL A 125 26.73 1.91 10.97
C VAL A 125 28.11 1.25 10.87
N ASN A 126 28.15 0.07 10.26
CA ASN A 126 29.37 -0.68 9.96
C ASN A 126 29.27 -1.30 8.55
N PHE A 127 28.91 -0.48 7.58
CA PHE A 127 28.73 -0.89 6.19
C PHE A 127 29.81 -0.28 5.30
N PRO A 128 30.45 -1.03 4.39
CA PRO A 128 31.47 -0.49 3.49
C PRO A 128 30.94 0.65 2.63
N LEU A 129 31.78 1.66 2.40
CA LEU A 129 31.46 2.75 1.47
C LEU A 129 31.75 2.34 0.01
N PRO A 130 30.97 2.82 -0.97
CA PRO A 130 29.76 3.64 -0.80
C PRO A 130 28.52 2.78 -0.48
N PHE A 131 27.57 3.37 0.26
CA PHE A 131 26.27 2.72 0.52
C PHE A 131 25.10 3.68 0.39
N VAL A 132 23.89 3.12 0.31
CA VAL A 132 22.64 3.89 0.22
C VAL A 132 21.82 3.67 1.46
N GLN A 133 21.70 4.70 2.29
CA GLN A 133 20.80 4.72 3.43
C GLN A 133 19.37 4.98 2.94
N LYS A 134 18.40 4.19 3.43
CA LYS A 134 16.99 4.34 3.10
C LYS A 134 16.14 4.30 4.37
N LEU A 135 15.12 5.15 4.46
CA LEU A 135 14.07 5.01 5.47
C LEU A 135 13.37 3.65 5.31
N ASN A 136 13.05 3.01 6.43
CA ASN A 136 12.34 1.73 6.42
C ASN A 136 10.94 1.85 5.83
N THR A 137 10.25 2.96 6.10
CA THR A 137 8.88 3.27 5.67
C THR A 137 8.76 4.67 5.09
N GLY A 138 7.72 4.93 4.29
CA GLY A 138 7.35 6.27 3.81
C GLY A 138 8.29 6.91 2.78
N GLY A 139 9.27 6.16 2.28
CA GLY A 139 10.16 6.62 1.21
C GLY A 139 9.56 6.37 -0.16
N TYR A 140 9.41 7.45 -0.96
CA TYR A 140 8.85 7.45 -2.31
C TYR A 140 9.59 8.49 -3.17
N ASP A 141 9.79 8.23 -4.46
CA ASP A 141 10.51 9.11 -5.40
C ASP A 141 11.85 9.68 -4.87
N GLY A 142 12.65 8.83 -4.22
CA GLY A 142 13.94 9.21 -3.65
C GLY A 142 13.87 9.94 -2.29
N LYS A 143 12.68 10.33 -1.82
CA LYS A 143 12.49 10.82 -0.45
C LYS A 143 12.90 9.73 0.54
N GLY A 144 13.66 10.13 1.56
CA GLY A 144 14.19 9.20 2.56
C GLY A 144 15.32 8.31 2.05
N VAL A 145 15.95 8.66 0.93
CA VAL A 145 17.14 7.99 0.39
C VAL A 145 18.34 8.93 0.44
N GLN A 146 19.46 8.46 0.94
CA GLN A 146 20.72 9.19 0.96
C GLN A 146 21.87 8.30 0.51
N VAL A 147 22.67 8.79 -0.43
CA VAL A 147 23.92 8.14 -0.84
C VAL A 147 25.04 8.60 0.07
N ILE A 148 25.74 7.67 0.70
CA ILE A 148 26.91 7.91 1.54
C ILE A 148 28.15 7.43 0.77
N ARG A 149 29.15 8.31 0.67
CA ARG A 149 30.37 8.11 -0.10
C ARG A 149 31.59 8.27 0.79
#